data_AF-A0A357J2A3-F1
#
_entry.id   AF-A0A357J2A3-F1
#
_cell.length_a   1.000
_cell.length_b   1.000
_cell.length_c   1.000
_cell.angle_alpha   90.00
_cell.angle_beta   90.00
_cell.angle_gamma   90.00
#
_symmetry.space_group_name_H-M   'P 1'
#
loop_
_entity.id
_entity.type
_entity.pdbx_description
1 polymer ?
#
loop_
_entity_poly.entity_id
_entity_poly.type
_entity_poly.pdbx_seq_one_letter_code
_entity_poly.pdbx_strand_id
1 'polypeptide(L)'
;MKKIQVKQEFDVPLQKLLDARQERYKHLDKFPELKNVHIEEETREGDTLKQVRHIAISESLPQVVATLLPHGADTLVETSTFLESTHVHTFR
;
A
#
# COMPACT_ATOMS: atom_id res chain seq x y z
N MET A 1 7.88 9.67 -17.77
CA MET A 1 6.68 9.39 -16.94
C MET A 1 6.00 10.70 -16.59
N LYS A 2 4.67 10.79 -16.70
CA LYS A 2 3.92 11.92 -16.15
C LYS A 2 3.87 11.78 -14.63
N LYS A 3 4.19 12.86 -13.91
CA LYS A 3 4.04 12.91 -12.46
C LYS A 3 2.63 13.39 -12.15
N ILE A 4 1.92 12.68 -11.26
CA ILE A 4 0.61 13.08 -10.74
C ILE A 4 0.83 13.56 -9.31
N GLN A 5 0.25 14.69 -8.95
CA GLN A 5 0.22 15.19 -7.58
C GLN A 5 -1.23 15.20 -7.09
N VAL A 6 -1.50 14.51 -6.00
CA VAL A 6 -2.81 14.49 -5.33
C VAL A 6 -2.65 15.13 -3.96
N LYS A 7 -3.50 16.10 -3.64
CA LYS A 7 -3.61 16.68 -2.30
C LYS A 7 -5.00 16.35 -1.77
N GLN A 8 -5.05 15.68 -0.62
CA GLN A 8 -6.28 15.33 0.07
C GLN A 8 -6.19 15.78 1.53
N GLU A 9 -7.25 16.40 2.01
CA GLU A 9 -7.37 16.87 3.40
C GLU A 9 -8.48 16.05 4.08
N PHE A 10 -8.27 15.70 5.35
CA PHE A 10 -9.22 14.93 6.15
C PHE A 10 -9.65 15.74 7.36
N ASP A 11 -10.95 15.94 7.52
CA ASP A 11 -11.53 16.64 8.67
C ASP A 11 -11.74 15.69 9.86
N VAL A 12 -10.66 15.06 10.31
CA VAL A 12 -10.64 14.18 11.48
C VAL A 12 -9.36 14.38 12.28
N PRO A 13 -9.35 14.08 13.58
CA PRO A 13 -8.15 14.17 14.39
C PRO A 13 -7.01 13.29 13.84
N LEU A 14 -5.76 13.76 13.96
CA LEU A 14 -4.57 13.05 13.50
C LEU A 14 -4.52 11.61 14.02
N GLN A 15 -4.82 11.39 15.31
CA GLN A 15 -4.80 10.05 15.90
C GLN A 15 -5.69 9.07 15.13
N LYS A 16 -6.87 9.50 14.68
CA LYS A 16 -7.78 8.66 13.90
C LYS A 16 -7.19 8.24 12.55
N LEU A 17 -6.40 9.12 11.93
CA LEU A 17 -5.68 8.80 10.69
C LEU A 17 -4.52 7.82 10.95
N LEU A 18 -3.81 7.98 12.06
CA LEU A 18 -2.73 7.07 12.46
C LEU A 18 -3.27 5.66 12.78
N ASP A 19 -4.39 5.59 13.50
CA ASP A 19 -5.07 4.33 13.79
C ASP A 19 -5.55 3.67 12.49
N ALA A 20 -6.20 4.45 11.60
CA ALA A 20 -6.64 3.95 10.30
C ALA A 20 -5.47 3.44 9.43
N ARG A 21 -4.32 4.10 9.48
CA ARG A 21 -3.08 3.65 8.82
C ARG A 21 -2.65 2.28 9.34
N GLN A 22 -2.63 2.10 10.67
CA GLN A 22 -2.21 0.86 11.29
C GLN A 22 -3.16 -0.31 10.99
N GLU A 23 -4.46 -0.01 10.87
CA GLU A 23 -5.50 -1.00 10.60
C GLU A 23 -5.71 -1.28 9.10
N ARG A 24 -5.21 -0.41 8.20
CA ARG A 24 -5.45 -0.44 6.74
C ARG A 24 -5.30 -1.82 6.10
N TYR A 25 -4.33 -2.61 6.55
CA TYR A 25 -4.02 -3.93 6.00
C TYR A 25 -4.40 -5.10 6.92
N LYS A 26 -5.01 -4.83 8.09
CA LYS A 26 -5.53 -5.89 8.98
C LYS A 26 -6.94 -6.32 8.59
N HIS A 27 -7.65 -5.47 7.85
CA HIS A 27 -9.02 -5.69 7.40
C HIS A 27 -9.15 -5.68 5.88
N LEU A 28 -8.21 -6.34 5.19
CA LEU A 28 -8.22 -6.46 3.72
C LEU A 28 -9.52 -7.11 3.19
N ASP A 29 -10.17 -7.92 4.00
CA ASP A 29 -11.47 -8.51 3.74
C ASP A 29 -12.58 -7.46 3.51
N LYS A 30 -12.45 -6.28 4.12
CA LYS A 30 -13.38 -5.15 3.98
C LYS A 30 -13.10 -4.28 2.76
N PHE A 31 -11.95 -4.45 2.12
CA PHE A 31 -11.53 -3.71 0.94
C PHE A 31 -11.35 -4.71 -0.21
N PRO A 32 -12.43 -5.04 -0.95
CA PRO A 32 -12.37 -6.02 -2.03
C PRO A 32 -11.29 -5.72 -3.08
N GLU A 33 -10.95 -4.45 -3.27
CA GLU A 33 -9.86 -3.97 -4.13
C GLU A 33 -8.44 -4.21 -3.55
N LEU A 34 -8.32 -4.50 -2.25
CA LEU A 34 -7.06 -4.77 -1.55
C LEU A 34 -6.89 -6.24 -1.12
N LYS A 35 -7.82 -7.14 -1.48
CA LYS A 35 -7.76 -8.59 -1.16
C LYS A 35 -6.48 -9.28 -1.62
N ASN A 36 -5.76 -8.63 -2.53
CA ASN A 36 -4.57 -9.14 -3.16
C ASN A 36 -3.26 -8.63 -2.53
N VAL A 37 -3.34 -7.85 -1.45
CA VAL A 37 -2.18 -7.31 -0.73
C VAL A 37 -1.69 -8.30 0.32
N HIS A 38 -0.42 -8.66 0.28
CA HIS A 38 0.25 -9.51 1.26
C HIS A 38 1.46 -8.77 1.81
N ILE A 39 1.58 -8.72 3.14
CA ILE A 39 2.80 -8.20 3.79
C ILE A 39 3.83 -9.33 3.74
N GLU A 40 4.93 -9.09 3.04
CA GLU A 40 6.03 -10.04 2.92
C GLU A 40 7.01 -9.87 4.08
N GLU A 41 7.32 -8.62 4.42
CA GLU A 41 8.26 -8.29 5.49
C GLU A 41 7.77 -7.06 6.26
N GLU A 42 7.92 -7.10 7.58
CA GLU A 42 7.75 -5.96 8.47
C GLU A 42 8.91 -5.92 9.45
N THR A 43 9.64 -4.80 9.44
CA THR A 43 10.81 -4.59 10.29
C THR A 43 10.68 -3.24 11.00
N ARG A 44 10.88 -3.25 12.32
CA ARG A 44 10.84 -2.05 13.18
C ARG A 44 12.24 -1.75 13.69
N GLU A 45 12.74 -0.57 13.38
CA GLU A 45 14.05 -0.06 13.78
C GLU A 45 13.86 1.30 14.48
N GLY A 46 13.80 1.30 15.82
CA GLY A 46 13.50 2.51 16.60
C GLY A 46 12.17 3.13 16.19
N ASP A 47 12.19 4.40 15.78
CA ASP A 47 11.01 5.17 15.34
C ASP A 47 10.63 4.92 13.87
N THR A 48 11.27 3.94 13.21
CA THR A 48 11.07 3.64 11.80
C THR A 48 10.40 2.28 11.62
N LEU A 49 9.26 2.27 10.92
CA LEU A 49 8.58 1.07 10.46
C LEU A 49 8.82 0.89 8.95
N LYS A 50 9.51 -0.18 8.57
CA LYS A 50 9.71 -0.60 7.17
C LYS A 50 8.80 -1.77 6.86
N GLN A 51 8.17 -1.74 5.69
CA GLN A 51 7.29 -2.81 5.22
C GLN A 51 7.51 -3.08 3.74
N VAL A 52 7.53 -4.34 3.36
CA VAL A 52 7.50 -4.83 1.97
C VAL A 52 6.18 -5.54 1.73
N ARG A 53 5.51 -5.21 0.63
CA ARG A 53 4.21 -5.75 0.27
C ARG A 53 4.19 -6.26 -1.17
N HIS A 54 3.54 -7.40 -1.36
CA HIS A 54 3.15 -7.91 -2.66
C HIS A 54 1.67 -7.62 -2.91
N ILE A 55 1.36 -7.02 -4.05
CA ILE A 55 0.02 -6.63 -4.44
C ILE A 55 -0.29 -7.31 -5.76
N ALA A 56 -1.15 -8.34 -5.72
CA ALA A 56 -1.66 -8.92 -6.97
C ALA A 56 -2.65 -7.95 -7.63
N ILE A 57 -2.46 -7.70 -8.92
CA ILE A 57 -3.30 -6.82 -9.74
C ILE A 57 -4.06 -7.60 -10.82
N SER A 58 -3.94 -8.93 -10.84
CA SER A 58 -4.57 -9.83 -11.82
C SER A 58 -6.07 -9.59 -12.00
N GLU A 59 -6.81 -9.40 -10.91
CA GLU A 59 -8.26 -9.14 -10.93
C GLU A 59 -8.64 -7.74 -11.42
N SER A 60 -7.69 -6.79 -11.37
CA SER A 60 -7.90 -5.38 -11.73
C SER A 60 -7.42 -5.06 -13.16
N LEU A 61 -6.76 -6.00 -13.83
CA LEU A 61 -6.22 -5.82 -15.17
C LEU A 61 -7.32 -5.94 -16.23
N PRO A 62 -7.37 -5.04 -17.23
CA PRO A 62 -8.23 -5.25 -18.39
C PRO A 62 -7.88 -6.56 -19.08
N GLN A 63 -8.90 -7.31 -19.52
CA GLN A 63 -8.74 -8.65 -20.09
C GLN A 63 -7.73 -8.70 -21.26
N VAL A 64 -7.68 -7.63 -22.08
CA VAL A 64 -6.75 -7.50 -23.21
C VAL A 64 -5.29 -7.39 -22.74
N VAL A 65 -5.04 -6.77 -21.60
CA VAL A 65 -3.70 -6.61 -21.02
C VAL A 65 -3.25 -7.90 -20.34
N ALA A 66 -4.18 -8.62 -19.70
CA ALA A 66 -3.88 -9.89 -19.03
C ALA A 66 -3.30 -10.94 -19.98
N THR A 67 -3.75 -10.98 -21.25
CA THR A 67 -3.23 -11.92 -22.26
C THR A 67 -1.85 -11.54 -22.82
N LEU A 68 -1.38 -10.32 -22.56
CA LEU A 68 -0.12 -9.79 -23.11
C LEU A 68 1.00 -9.73 -22.07
N LEU A 69 0.68 -9.88 -20.78
CA LEU A 69 1.65 -9.77 -19.71
C LEU A 69 2.48 -11.06 -19.58
N PRO A 70 3.80 -10.95 -19.36
CA PRO A 70 4.62 -12.10 -19.05
C PRO A 70 4.22 -12.68 -17.69
N HIS A 71 4.48 -13.97 -17.51
CA HIS A 71 4.16 -14.69 -16.27
C HIS A 71 4.78 -13.97 -15.05
N GLY A 72 3.95 -13.64 -14.05
CA GLY A 72 4.37 -12.93 -12.84
C GLY A 72 4.34 -11.39 -12.93
N ALA A 73 3.97 -10.80 -14.08
CA ALA A 73 3.81 -9.34 -14.22
C ALA A 73 2.46 -8.81 -13.70
N ASP A 74 1.68 -9.68 -13.06
CA ASP A 74 0.42 -9.37 -12.37
C ASP A 74 0.64 -9.10 -10.87
N THR A 75 1.88 -8.95 -10.42
CA THR A 75 2.23 -8.62 -9.04
C THR A 75 3.07 -7.35 -8.97
N LEU A 76 2.68 -6.42 -8.10
CA LEU A 76 3.45 -5.22 -7.75
C LEU A 76 4.13 -5.45 -6.41
N VAL A 77 5.41 -5.08 -6.33
CA VAL A 77 6.15 -5.01 -5.06
C VAL A 77 6.18 -3.55 -4.62
N GLU A 78 5.64 -3.28 -3.43
CA GLU A 78 5.64 -1.97 -2.82
C GLU A 78 6.49 -1.98 -1.55
N THR A 79 7.42 -1.05 -1.47
CA THR A 79 8.21 -0.82 -0.25
C THR A 79 7.74 0.46 0.42
N SER A 80 7.65 0.46 1.74
CA SER A 80 7.27 1.67 2.45
C SER A 80 7.98 1.85 3.77
N THR A 81 8.16 3.11 4.13
CA THR A 81 8.79 3.53 5.37
C THR A 81 7.90 4.55 6.07
N PHE A 82 7.65 4.33 7.35
CA PHE A 82 6.94 5.26 8.20
C PHE A 82 7.82 5.71 9.36
N LEU A 83 7.85 7.03 9.58
CA LEU A 83 8.60 7.66 10.65
C LEU A 83 7.64 8.16 11.72
N GLU A 84 7.71 7.57 12.92
CA GLU A 84 6.80 7.90 14.02
C GLU A 84 6.99 9.35 14.51
N SER A 85 8.22 9.86 14.49
CA SER A 85 8.55 11.23 14.92
C SER A 85 7.93 12.33 14.05
N THR A 86 7.68 12.07 12.77
CA THR A 86 7.16 13.06 11.81
C THR A 86 5.81 12.68 11.24
N HIS A 87 5.32 11.47 11.53
CA HIS A 87 4.13 10.86 10.94
C HIS A 87 4.15 10.82 9.39
N VAL A 88 5.33 10.83 8.78
CA VAL A 88 5.48 10.76 7.32
C VAL A 88 5.55 9.31 6.88
N HIS A 89 4.66 8.93 5.95
CA HIS A 89 4.68 7.62 5.30
C HIS A 89 5.12 7.79 3.84
N THR A 90 6.26 7.19 3.50
CA THR A 90 6.80 7.17 2.13
C THR A 90 6.60 5.79 1.52
N PHE A 91 6.17 5.75 0.26
CA PHE A 91 5.98 4.54 -0.54
C PHE A 91 6.91 4.60 -1.76
N ARG A 92 7.51 3.47 -2.15
CA ARG A 92 8.45 3.33 -3.26
C ARG A 92 8.22 2.03 -4.01
#